data_AF-A0A445HXV6-F1
#
_entry.id   AF-A0A445HXV6-F1
#
_cell.length_a   1.000
_cell.length_b   1.000
_cell.length_c   1.000
_cell.angle_alpha   90.00
_cell.angle_beta   90.00
_cell.angle_gamma   90.00
#
_symmetry.space_group_name_H-M   'P 1'
#
loop_
_entity.id
_entity.type
_entity.pdbx_description
1 polymer ?
#
loop_
_entity_poly.entity_id
_entity_poly.type
_entity_poly.pdbx_seq_one_letter_code
_entity_poly.pdbx_strand_id
1 'polypeptide(L)'
;MPSNSSSLHCKFQTLACQTNPNLDQKDTPTTPYKNFTSSIARQRHQQQNLTCSTLAALGLFLSTRLDFGVSLKDLSAIAMPYEEALSNGKPTVVEFYADWCEVCREFAPDVYKVEQQFKDQVNFVMLNVDNTKWEQELDEFGMEGIPHFAFLDKIGNEEGNVVGRLPRQYLLENVDALARGETSVPHARVVGQYSNAEARKVHQVADPRRHG
;
A
#
# COMPACT_ATOMS: atom_id res chain seq x y z
N MET A 1 7.53 -76.53 -1.74
CA MET A 1 8.07 -75.24 -1.29
C MET A 1 7.01 -74.20 -1.57
N PRO A 2 6.60 -73.43 -0.55
CA PRO A 2 5.19 -73.24 -0.15
C PRO A 2 4.64 -71.86 -0.61
N SER A 3 3.36 -71.65 -0.92
CA SER A 3 2.12 -71.63 -0.09
C SER A 3 2.24 -70.63 1.08
N ASN A 4 1.32 -69.73 1.45
CA ASN A 4 -0.14 -69.75 1.55
C ASN A 4 -0.54 -68.30 1.94
N SER A 5 -1.62 -67.71 1.43
CA SER A 5 -3.03 -67.86 1.83
C SER A 5 -3.40 -67.19 3.17
N SER A 6 -4.44 -66.35 3.10
CA SER A 6 -5.49 -66.16 4.13
C SER A 6 -5.09 -65.50 5.46
N SER A 7 -5.95 -64.91 6.27
CA SER A 7 -7.33 -64.41 6.23
C SER A 7 -7.53 -63.73 7.60
N LEU A 8 -8.62 -62.98 7.74
CA LEU A 8 -9.18 -62.46 8.98
C LEU A 8 -9.04 -63.44 10.17
N HIS A 9 -8.92 -62.93 11.40
CA HIS A 9 -10.00 -63.00 12.40
C HIS A 9 -9.64 -62.41 13.76
N CYS A 10 -10.64 -61.72 14.30
CA CYS A 10 -10.83 -61.35 15.70
C CYS A 10 -11.05 -62.59 16.60
N LYS A 11 -10.55 -62.57 17.85
CA LYS A 11 -11.08 -63.24 19.07
C LYS A 11 -10.11 -62.94 20.24
N PHE A 12 -10.51 -62.20 21.28
CA PHE A 12 -11.25 -62.62 22.49
C PHE A 12 -10.49 -63.56 23.44
N GLN A 13 -10.39 -63.12 24.71
CA GLN A 13 -10.32 -63.92 25.96
C GLN A 13 -8.99 -64.67 26.21
N THR A 14 -8.41 -64.81 27.42
CA THR A 14 -8.81 -64.70 28.84
C THR A 14 -7.52 -64.75 29.69
N LEU A 15 -7.59 -64.42 30.99
CA LEU A 15 -6.88 -65.01 32.16
C LEU A 15 -6.61 -63.89 33.19
N ALA A 16 -7.44 -63.72 34.22
CA ALA A 16 -7.55 -64.50 35.45
C ALA A 16 -6.46 -64.19 36.50
N CYS A 17 -6.96 -63.82 37.68
CA CYS A 17 -6.28 -63.41 38.91
C CYS A 17 -5.17 -64.32 39.43
N GLN A 18 -4.19 -63.70 40.10
CA GLN A 18 -3.54 -64.29 41.28
C GLN A 18 -3.42 -63.26 42.42
N THR A 19 -3.99 -63.69 43.55
CA THR A 19 -3.92 -63.26 44.97
C THR A 19 -2.47 -62.98 45.45
N ASN A 20 -2.08 -62.28 46.53
CA ASN A 20 -2.59 -61.79 47.84
C ASN A 20 -1.36 -61.04 48.48
N PRO A 21 -1.29 -60.60 49.77
CA PRO A 21 -2.26 -60.07 50.73
C PRO A 21 -1.80 -58.75 51.44
N ASN A 22 -2.74 -58.11 52.14
CA ASN A 22 -2.68 -57.15 53.28
C ASN A 22 -1.34 -56.56 53.80
N LEU A 23 -1.33 -55.24 54.09
CA LEU A 23 -1.50 -54.70 55.46
C LEU A 23 -1.72 -53.16 55.49
N ASP A 24 -2.85 -52.76 56.10
CA ASP A 24 -3.11 -51.61 56.98
C ASP A 24 -2.81 -50.13 56.58
N GLN A 25 -3.87 -49.33 56.39
CA GLN A 25 -4.53 -48.51 57.45
C GLN A 25 -5.12 -47.17 56.92
N LYS A 26 -6.43 -46.95 57.18
CA LYS A 26 -7.16 -45.66 57.45
C LYS A 26 -7.25 -44.60 56.32
N ASP A 27 -8.31 -43.80 56.11
CA ASP A 27 -9.41 -43.26 56.92
C ASP A 27 -10.56 -42.73 55.98
N THR A 28 -11.82 -42.96 56.35
CA THR A 28 -13.10 -42.18 56.20
C THR A 28 -13.52 -41.32 54.95
N PRO A 29 -14.84 -41.02 54.76
CA PRO A 29 -15.51 -40.80 53.46
C PRO A 29 -15.81 -39.33 53.09
N THR A 30 -15.84 -38.97 51.80
CA THR A 30 -16.44 -37.70 51.31
C THR A 30 -17.07 -37.77 49.89
N THR A 31 -18.41 -37.74 49.88
CA THR A 31 -19.40 -36.95 49.10
C THR A 31 -19.30 -36.59 47.59
N PRO A 32 -20.46 -36.45 46.89
CA PRO A 32 -20.58 -36.33 45.43
C PRO A 32 -20.92 -34.89 44.95
N TYR A 33 -19.97 -33.94 45.01
CA TYR A 33 -20.20 -32.53 44.62
C TYR A 33 -19.27 -32.02 43.49
N LYS A 34 -18.54 -32.89 42.81
CA LYS A 34 -17.46 -32.49 41.87
C LYS A 34 -17.87 -32.29 40.40
N ASN A 35 -19.12 -32.58 40.02
CA ASN A 35 -19.49 -32.62 38.59
C ASN A 35 -20.24 -31.38 38.06
N PHE A 36 -20.64 -30.43 38.91
CA PHE A 36 -21.36 -29.23 38.45
C PHE A 36 -20.43 -28.03 38.19
N THR A 37 -19.31 -27.94 38.90
CA THR A 37 -18.36 -26.81 38.79
C THR A 37 -17.48 -26.88 37.54
N SER A 38 -17.26 -28.06 36.96
CA SER A 38 -16.46 -28.24 35.74
C SER A 38 -17.16 -27.79 34.45
N SER A 39 -18.50 -27.67 34.46
CA SER A 39 -19.28 -27.20 33.30
C SER A 39 -19.16 -25.68 33.12
N ILE A 40 -19.26 -24.92 34.22
CA ILE A 40 -19.31 -23.44 34.17
C ILE A 40 -17.93 -22.84 33.83
N ALA A 41 -16.84 -23.45 34.27
CA ALA A 41 -15.47 -22.98 33.99
C ALA A 41 -15.02 -23.26 32.53
N ARG A 42 -15.41 -24.40 31.93
CA ARG A 42 -15.15 -24.68 30.50
C ARG A 42 -16.01 -23.82 29.58
N GLN A 43 -17.24 -23.52 30.00
CA GLN A 43 -18.18 -22.73 29.20
C GLN A 43 -17.74 -21.27 29.05
N ARG A 44 -17.10 -20.66 30.06
CA ARG A 44 -16.51 -19.31 29.94
C ARG A 44 -15.30 -19.26 29.00
N HIS A 45 -14.42 -20.27 29.07
CA HIS A 45 -13.23 -20.34 28.20
C HIS A 45 -13.59 -20.68 26.74
N GLN A 46 -14.66 -21.46 26.52
CA GLN A 46 -15.14 -21.78 25.17
C GLN A 46 -15.94 -20.61 24.55
N GLN A 47 -16.72 -19.85 25.34
CA GLN A 47 -17.42 -18.65 24.87
C GLN A 47 -16.44 -17.50 24.54
N GLN A 48 -15.38 -17.30 25.33
CA GLN A 48 -14.36 -16.27 25.08
C GLN A 48 -13.63 -16.45 23.74
N ASN A 49 -13.34 -17.70 23.33
CA ASN A 49 -12.65 -17.98 22.07
C ASN A 49 -13.53 -17.63 20.85
N LEU A 50 -14.82 -17.98 20.89
CA LEU A 50 -15.74 -17.72 19.79
C LEU A 50 -15.99 -16.22 19.59
N THR A 51 -16.16 -15.48 20.68
CA THR A 51 -16.36 -14.02 20.64
C THR A 51 -15.12 -13.29 20.13
N CYS A 52 -13.91 -13.71 20.54
CA CYS A 52 -12.67 -13.13 20.04
C CYS A 52 -12.47 -13.37 18.54
N SER A 53 -12.76 -14.58 18.04
CA SER A 53 -12.66 -14.87 16.60
C SER A 53 -13.67 -14.07 15.78
N THR A 54 -14.92 -13.93 16.24
CA THR A 54 -15.92 -13.11 15.52
C THR A 54 -15.56 -11.63 15.53
N LEU A 55 -15.05 -11.10 16.65
CA LEU A 55 -14.61 -9.71 16.75
C LEU A 55 -13.35 -9.45 15.93
N ALA A 56 -12.40 -10.40 15.91
CA ALA A 56 -11.22 -10.31 15.05
C ALA A 56 -11.61 -10.37 13.57
N ALA A 57 -12.55 -11.23 13.17
CA ALA A 57 -13.04 -11.32 11.80
C ALA A 57 -13.82 -10.07 11.37
N LEU A 58 -14.68 -9.54 12.23
CA LEU A 58 -15.37 -8.26 12.02
C LEU A 58 -14.38 -7.11 11.95
N GLY A 59 -13.36 -7.10 12.82
CA GLY A 59 -12.28 -6.14 12.81
C GLY A 59 -11.48 -6.20 11.50
N LEU A 60 -11.06 -7.39 11.06
CA LEU A 60 -10.34 -7.57 9.79
C LEU A 60 -11.21 -7.15 8.60
N PHE A 61 -12.47 -7.58 8.58
CA PHE A 61 -13.42 -7.25 7.51
C PHE A 61 -13.70 -5.75 7.44
N LEU A 62 -13.90 -5.10 8.59
CA LEU A 62 -14.08 -3.65 8.66
C LEU A 62 -12.79 -2.94 8.24
N SER A 63 -11.62 -3.37 8.71
CA SER A 63 -10.33 -2.82 8.28
C SER A 63 -10.11 -2.91 6.77
N THR A 64 -10.53 -4.00 6.12
CA THR A 64 -10.47 -4.11 4.65
C THR A 64 -11.51 -3.28 3.91
N ARG A 65 -12.51 -2.73 4.61
CA ARG A 65 -13.61 -1.93 4.04
C ARG A 65 -13.47 -0.43 4.33
N LEU A 66 -12.55 -0.02 5.20
CA LEU A 66 -12.24 1.37 5.54
C LEU A 66 -11.17 1.95 4.61
N ASP A 67 -11.27 1.72 3.31
CA ASP A 67 -10.54 2.53 2.31
C ASP A 67 -11.33 3.85 2.12
N PHE A 68 -11.28 4.74 3.11
CA PHE A 68 -11.75 6.10 2.89
C PHE A 68 -10.81 6.77 1.89
N GLY A 69 -11.30 7.02 0.68
CA GLY A 69 -10.52 7.67 -0.37
C GLY A 69 -10.01 9.03 0.10
N VAL A 70 -8.72 9.29 -0.11
CA VAL A 70 -8.09 10.59 0.14
C VAL A 70 -8.61 11.60 -0.88
N SER A 71 -8.97 12.80 -0.40
CA SER A 71 -9.41 13.88 -1.29
C SER A 71 -8.20 14.57 -1.94
N LEU A 72 -8.42 15.18 -3.12
CA LEU A 72 -7.38 15.96 -3.81
C LEU A 72 -6.79 17.06 -2.91
N LYS A 73 -7.63 17.69 -2.08
CA LYS A 73 -7.21 18.74 -1.15
C LYS A 73 -6.32 18.21 -0.03
N ASP A 74 -6.64 17.02 0.49
CA ASP A 74 -5.82 16.40 1.54
C ASP A 74 -4.47 15.96 0.95
N LEU A 75 -4.49 15.41 -0.27
CA LEU A 75 -3.29 15.00 -0.98
C LEU A 75 -2.36 16.19 -1.26
N SER A 76 -2.90 17.30 -1.74
CA SER A 76 -2.09 18.49 -2.02
C SER A 76 -1.57 19.17 -0.75
N ALA A 77 -2.27 19.02 0.38
CA ALA A 77 -1.82 19.54 1.66
C ALA A 77 -0.67 18.74 2.29
N ILE A 78 -0.52 17.46 1.97
CA ILE A 78 0.59 16.61 2.45
C ILE A 78 1.76 16.53 1.47
N ALA A 79 1.58 17.01 0.24
CA ALA A 79 2.61 16.98 -0.80
C ALA A 79 3.89 17.73 -0.39
N MET A 80 5.02 17.25 -0.88
CA MET A 80 6.32 17.87 -0.62
C MET A 80 6.41 19.24 -1.30
N PRO A 81 6.97 20.27 -0.63
CA PRO A 81 7.28 21.54 -1.28
C PRO A 81 8.26 21.35 -2.44
N TYR A 82 7.98 21.98 -3.59
CA TYR A 82 8.76 21.80 -4.81
C TYR A 82 10.25 22.11 -4.64
N GLU A 83 10.57 23.23 -3.99
CA GLU A 83 11.95 23.67 -3.80
C GLU A 83 12.74 22.72 -2.86
N GLU A 84 12.05 22.09 -1.91
CA GLU A 84 12.65 21.07 -1.04
C GLU A 84 12.89 19.76 -1.81
N ALA A 85 11.94 19.37 -2.66
CA ALA A 85 12.05 18.16 -3.47
C ALA A 85 13.26 18.22 -4.41
N LEU A 86 13.53 19.39 -5.02
CA LEU A 86 14.67 19.59 -5.92
C LEU A 86 16.03 19.64 -5.21
N SER A 87 16.06 19.88 -3.90
CA SER A 87 17.31 20.07 -3.14
C SER A 87 17.68 18.89 -2.24
N ASN A 88 16.77 17.94 -2.01
CA ASN A 88 16.98 16.82 -1.09
C ASN A 88 17.62 15.57 -1.73
N GLY A 89 17.90 15.59 -3.04
CA GLY A 89 18.60 14.52 -3.77
C GLY A 89 17.81 13.22 -3.98
N LYS A 90 16.49 13.25 -3.77
CA LYS A 90 15.58 12.16 -4.15
C LYS A 90 14.98 12.45 -5.53
N PRO A 91 14.69 11.42 -6.34
CA PRO A 91 13.86 11.61 -7.51
C PRO A 91 12.47 12.14 -7.13
N THR A 92 11.83 12.83 -8.05
CA THR A 92 10.60 13.57 -7.77
C THR A 92 9.53 13.30 -8.83
N VAL A 93 8.30 13.03 -8.39
CA VAL A 93 7.11 13.08 -9.24
C VAL A 93 6.44 14.43 -9.01
N VAL A 94 6.25 15.20 -10.08
CA VAL A 94 5.50 16.47 -10.04
C VAL A 94 4.16 16.26 -10.71
N GLU A 95 3.07 16.42 -9.95
CA GLU A 95 1.70 16.43 -10.47
C GLU A 95 1.21 17.86 -10.64
N PHE A 96 0.93 18.27 -11.88
CA PHE A 96 0.20 19.49 -12.16
C PHE A 96 -1.30 19.23 -12.16
N TYR A 97 -2.03 19.98 -11.35
CA TYR A 97 -3.45 19.78 -11.09
C TYR A 97 -4.20 21.11 -10.96
N ALA A 98 -5.53 21.03 -10.85
CA ALA A 98 -6.37 22.16 -10.44
C ALA A 98 -7.53 21.68 -9.57
N ASP A 99 -8.09 22.57 -8.74
CA ASP A 99 -9.23 22.22 -7.88
C ASP A 99 -10.50 21.90 -8.70
N TRP A 100 -10.64 22.56 -9.85
CA TRP A 100 -11.75 22.34 -10.79
C TRP A 100 -11.58 21.05 -11.62
N CYS A 101 -10.41 20.42 -11.61
CA CYS A 101 -10.13 19.21 -12.38
C CYS A 101 -10.78 17.95 -11.79
N GLU A 102 -11.84 17.46 -12.43
CA GLU A 102 -12.54 16.25 -11.98
C GLU A 102 -11.67 14.99 -12.07
N VAL A 103 -10.93 14.83 -13.17
CA VAL A 103 -10.04 13.67 -13.36
C VAL A 103 -8.95 13.63 -12.27
N CYS A 104 -8.42 14.78 -11.85
CA CYS A 104 -7.45 14.88 -10.77
C CYS A 104 -8.06 14.44 -9.43
N ARG A 105 -9.31 14.85 -9.14
CA ARG A 105 -10.02 14.42 -7.93
C ARG A 105 -10.30 12.92 -7.91
N GLU A 106 -10.69 12.35 -9.04
CA GLU A 106 -10.92 10.90 -9.17
C GLU A 106 -9.62 10.10 -9.00
N PHE A 107 -8.49 10.68 -9.38
CA PHE A 107 -7.20 10.00 -9.38
C PHE A 107 -6.42 10.13 -8.07
N ALA A 108 -6.74 11.13 -7.23
CA ALA A 108 -6.08 11.36 -5.94
C ALA A 108 -5.94 10.10 -5.04
N PRO A 109 -6.96 9.21 -4.91
CA PRO A 109 -6.78 7.99 -4.11
C PRO A 109 -5.74 7.02 -4.68
N ASP A 110 -5.57 6.97 -6.00
CA ASP A 110 -4.56 6.12 -6.65
C ASP A 110 -3.17 6.71 -6.48
N VAL A 111 -3.00 8.03 -6.66
CA VAL A 111 -1.73 8.74 -6.40
C VAL A 111 -1.32 8.55 -4.94
N TYR A 112 -2.22 8.77 -3.99
CA TYR A 112 -1.94 8.59 -2.56
C TYR A 112 -1.43 7.19 -2.23
N LYS A 113 -2.03 6.13 -2.82
CA LYS A 113 -1.59 4.75 -2.61
C LYS A 113 -0.16 4.51 -3.09
N VAL A 114 0.20 5.07 -4.24
CA VAL A 114 1.57 5.01 -4.76
C VAL A 114 2.51 5.83 -3.89
N GLU A 115 2.13 7.05 -3.51
CA GLU A 115 2.90 7.90 -2.60
C GLU A 115 3.23 7.17 -1.28
N GLN A 116 2.25 6.55 -0.63
CA GLN A 116 2.49 5.84 0.62
C GLN A 116 3.48 4.67 0.48
N GLN A 117 3.57 4.05 -0.69
CA GLN A 117 4.52 2.97 -0.98
C GLN A 117 5.95 3.50 -1.22
N PHE A 118 6.09 4.73 -1.74
CA PHE A 118 7.38 5.26 -2.20
C PHE A 118 7.88 6.51 -1.47
N LYS A 119 7.14 7.06 -0.50
CA LYS A 119 7.48 8.32 0.22
C LYS A 119 8.91 8.43 0.77
N ASP A 120 9.52 7.29 1.12
CA ASP A 120 10.88 7.28 1.65
C ASP A 120 11.94 7.37 0.53
N GLN A 121 11.57 7.02 -0.71
CA GLN A 121 12.45 6.89 -1.87
C GLN A 121 12.24 7.98 -2.93
N VAL A 122 11.01 8.45 -3.10
CA VAL A 122 10.58 9.38 -4.15
C VAL A 122 9.77 10.51 -3.53
N ASN A 123 10.04 11.76 -3.94
CA ASN A 123 9.24 12.91 -3.55
C ASN A 123 7.97 12.98 -4.40
N PHE A 124 6.86 13.40 -3.79
CA PHE A 124 5.61 13.69 -4.50
C PHE A 124 5.28 15.17 -4.29
N VAL A 125 5.25 15.92 -5.39
CA VAL A 125 4.97 17.35 -5.41
C VAL A 125 3.68 17.58 -6.18
N MET A 126 2.85 18.49 -5.70
CA MET A 126 1.64 18.90 -6.40
C MET A 126 1.65 20.41 -6.68
N LEU A 127 1.55 20.79 -7.95
CA LEU A 127 1.54 22.17 -8.41
C LEU A 127 0.16 22.52 -8.95
N ASN A 128 -0.53 23.46 -8.29
CA ASN A 128 -1.82 23.95 -8.75
C ASN A 128 -1.59 24.94 -9.91
N VAL A 129 -2.13 24.63 -11.09
CA VAL A 129 -1.93 25.44 -12.31
C VAL A 129 -2.59 26.82 -12.24
N ASP A 130 -3.55 27.03 -11.34
CA ASP A 130 -4.19 28.34 -11.13
C ASP A 130 -3.31 29.26 -10.25
N ASN A 131 -2.23 28.74 -9.66
CA ASN A 131 -1.31 29.53 -8.85
C ASN A 131 -0.20 30.15 -9.71
N THR A 132 -0.24 31.47 -9.84
CA THR A 132 0.71 32.26 -10.65
C THR A 132 2.17 32.13 -10.21
N LYS A 133 2.46 31.61 -9.02
CA LYS A 133 3.82 31.28 -8.58
C LYS A 133 4.51 30.32 -9.57
N TRP A 134 3.74 29.43 -10.20
CA TRP A 134 4.25 28.32 -11.00
C TRP A 134 4.28 28.58 -12.50
N GLU A 135 4.03 29.82 -12.96
CA GLU A 135 4.00 30.16 -14.39
C GLU A 135 5.26 29.72 -15.13
N GLN A 136 6.44 29.91 -14.52
CA GLN A 136 7.71 29.50 -15.12
C GLN A 136 7.81 27.98 -15.24
N GLU A 137 7.44 27.23 -14.21
CA GLU A 137 7.46 25.76 -14.21
C GLU A 137 6.48 25.21 -15.24
N LEU A 138 5.27 25.79 -15.36
CA LEU A 138 4.29 25.37 -16.36
C LEU A 138 4.85 25.49 -17.79
N ASP A 139 5.60 26.55 -18.07
CA ASP A 139 6.28 26.76 -19.35
C ASP A 139 7.48 25.80 -19.52
N GLU A 140 8.32 25.65 -18.49
CA GLU A 140 9.53 24.80 -18.52
C GLU A 140 9.18 23.32 -18.75
N PHE A 141 8.10 22.82 -18.14
CA PHE A 141 7.60 21.45 -18.34
C PHE A 141 6.74 21.27 -19.60
N GLY A 142 6.54 22.33 -20.39
CA GLY A 142 5.73 22.28 -21.61
C GLY A 142 4.32 21.74 -21.31
N MET A 143 3.66 22.28 -20.30
CA MET A 143 2.39 21.77 -19.81
C MET A 143 1.27 21.97 -20.85
N GLU A 144 0.71 20.87 -21.36
CA GLU A 144 -0.33 20.88 -22.40
C GLU A 144 -1.75 20.59 -21.86
N GLY A 145 -1.88 20.13 -20.62
CA GLY A 145 -3.15 19.78 -19.98
C GLY A 145 -2.95 19.11 -18.62
N ILE A 146 -4.04 18.87 -17.88
CA ILE A 146 -4.03 18.27 -16.54
C ILE A 146 -4.94 17.02 -16.44
N PRO A 147 -4.64 16.05 -15.55
CA PRO A 147 -3.42 15.98 -14.73
C PRO A 147 -2.17 15.75 -15.60
N HIS A 148 -1.05 16.33 -15.21
CA HIS A 148 0.26 16.11 -15.86
C HIS A 148 1.22 15.58 -14.81
N PHE A 149 1.88 14.46 -15.08
CA PHE A 149 2.91 13.88 -14.22
C PHE A 149 4.27 14.01 -14.89
N ALA A 150 5.17 14.82 -14.34
CA ALA A 150 6.57 14.86 -14.74
C ALA A 150 7.41 14.01 -13.77
N PHE A 151 8.31 13.18 -14.32
CA PHE A 151 9.16 12.27 -13.57
C PHE A 151 10.61 12.78 -13.61
N LEU A 152 11.10 13.26 -12.47
CA LEU A 152 12.41 13.90 -12.35
C LEU A 152 13.42 13.00 -11.67
N ASP A 153 14.63 12.95 -12.21
CA ASP A 153 15.77 12.31 -11.57
C ASP A 153 16.20 13.06 -10.28
N LYS A 154 17.25 12.56 -9.63
CA LYS A 154 17.76 13.12 -8.36
C LYS A 154 18.34 14.53 -8.46
N ILE A 155 18.62 15.01 -9.66
CA ILE A 155 19.20 16.33 -9.93
C ILE A 155 18.22 17.26 -10.65
N GLY A 156 16.97 16.82 -10.84
CA GLY A 156 15.88 17.61 -11.40
C GLY A 156 15.74 17.55 -12.92
N ASN A 157 16.41 16.60 -13.60
CA ASN A 157 16.17 16.38 -15.02
C ASN A 157 14.89 15.59 -15.24
N GLU A 158 14.10 15.98 -16.23
CA GLU A 158 12.89 15.26 -16.62
C GLU A 158 13.23 14.02 -17.45
N GLU A 159 12.98 12.83 -16.90
CA GLU A 159 13.19 11.54 -17.56
C GLU A 159 11.99 11.13 -18.43
N GLY A 160 10.85 11.80 -18.25
CA GLY A 160 9.63 11.60 -19.01
C GLY A 160 8.43 12.25 -18.34
N ASN A 161 7.31 12.31 -19.06
CA ASN A 161 6.04 12.72 -18.46
C ASN A 161 4.81 12.00 -19.04
N VAL A 162 3.67 12.17 -18.37
CA VAL A 162 2.36 11.65 -18.79
C VAL A 162 1.33 12.75 -18.65
N VAL A 163 0.47 12.92 -19.66
CA VAL A 163 -0.66 13.84 -19.63
C VAL A 163 -1.98 13.05 -19.65
N GLY A 164 -2.88 13.40 -18.75
CA GLY A 164 -4.21 12.82 -18.64
C GLY A 164 -4.27 11.58 -17.75
N ARG A 165 -5.35 10.79 -17.94
CA ARG A 165 -5.65 9.64 -17.09
C ARG A 165 -4.67 8.49 -17.33
N LEU A 166 -4.07 7.99 -16.26
CA LEU A 166 -3.16 6.85 -16.26
C LEU A 166 -3.71 5.75 -15.32
N PRO A 167 -3.74 4.46 -15.72
CA PRO A 167 -4.05 3.38 -14.78
C PRO A 167 -3.04 3.37 -13.61
N ARG A 168 -3.52 3.15 -12.37
CA ARG A 168 -2.65 3.10 -11.17
C ARG A 168 -1.42 2.22 -11.35
N GLN A 169 -1.57 1.07 -12.01
CA GLN A 169 -0.45 0.16 -12.24
C GLN A 169 0.68 0.81 -13.05
N TYR A 170 0.35 1.61 -14.06
CA TYR A 170 1.37 2.29 -14.86
C TYR A 170 2.02 3.44 -14.08
N LEU A 171 1.24 4.15 -13.24
CA LEU A 171 1.84 5.12 -12.31
C LEU A 171 2.83 4.43 -11.36
N LEU A 172 2.45 3.28 -10.79
CA LEU A 172 3.31 2.49 -9.92
C LEU A 172 4.60 2.05 -10.62
N GLU A 173 4.50 1.51 -11.84
CA GLU A 173 5.65 1.06 -12.63
C GLU A 173 6.58 2.22 -13.00
N ASN A 174 6.02 3.40 -13.31
CA ASN A 174 6.80 4.61 -13.56
C ASN A 174 7.57 5.08 -12.31
N VAL A 175 6.91 5.13 -11.16
CA VAL A 175 7.53 5.54 -9.88
C VAL A 175 8.57 4.53 -9.43
N ASP A 176 8.32 3.23 -9.63
CA ASP A 176 9.25 2.14 -9.32
C ASP A 176 10.53 2.23 -10.18
N ALA A 177 10.40 2.46 -11.49
CA ALA A 177 11.55 2.71 -12.36
C ALA A 177 12.36 3.94 -11.90
N LEU A 178 11.66 5.02 -11.54
CA LEU A 178 12.27 6.24 -11.04
C LEU A 178 13.00 6.03 -9.70
N ALA A 179 12.41 5.27 -8.77
CA ALA A 179 13.03 4.90 -7.50
C ALA A 179 14.31 4.08 -7.69
N ARG A 180 14.36 3.24 -8.73
CA ARG A 180 15.56 2.49 -9.14
C ARG A 180 16.60 3.34 -9.88
N GLY A 181 16.28 4.58 -10.25
CA GLY A 181 17.17 5.47 -10.99
C GLY A 181 17.33 5.09 -12.45
N GLU A 182 16.31 4.49 -13.05
CA GLU A 182 16.30 4.21 -14.50
C GLU A 182 16.10 5.52 -15.28
N THR A 183 16.83 5.69 -16.38
CA THR A 183 16.73 6.87 -17.27
C THR A 183 15.60 6.74 -18.31
N SER A 184 14.69 5.79 -18.11
CA SER A 184 13.57 5.55 -19.00
C SER A 184 12.37 5.15 -18.17
N VAL A 185 11.33 5.97 -18.23
CA VAL A 185 10.10 5.75 -17.48
C VAL A 185 9.10 4.99 -18.38
N PRO A 186 8.74 3.73 -18.07
CA PRO A 186 8.13 2.80 -19.04
C PRO A 186 6.84 3.25 -19.72
N HIS A 187 5.98 3.99 -19.02
CA HIS A 187 4.69 4.47 -19.52
C HIS A 187 4.64 5.99 -19.70
N ALA A 188 5.80 6.63 -19.75
CA ALA A 188 5.91 8.06 -20.00
C ALA A 188 6.35 8.35 -21.44
N ARG A 189 5.90 9.48 -21.99
CA ARG A 189 6.52 10.00 -23.21
C ARG A 189 7.94 10.45 -22.86
N VAL A 190 8.91 10.03 -23.68
CA VAL A 190 10.28 10.52 -23.58
C VAL A 190 10.26 11.99 -23.96
N VAL A 191 10.66 12.84 -23.02
CA VAL A 191 10.92 14.24 -23.33
C VAL A 191 12.27 14.23 -24.04
N GLY A 192 12.28 14.64 -25.32
CA GLY A 192 13.54 14.81 -26.04
C GLY A 192 14.43 15.75 -25.25
N GLN A 193 15.76 15.54 -25.24
CA GLN A 193 16.69 16.41 -24.55
C GLN A 193 16.56 17.84 -25.07
N TYR A 194 15.66 18.64 -24.52
CA TYR A 194 15.66 20.06 -24.73
C TYR A 194 16.88 20.59 -24.02
N SER A 195 17.74 21.23 -24.81
CA SER A 195 19.04 21.76 -24.44
C SER A 195 19.04 22.31 -23.01
N ASN A 196 19.79 21.64 -22.14
CA ASN A 196 20.51 22.13 -20.95
C ASN A 196 20.04 23.49 -20.38
N ALA A 197 19.82 23.53 -19.06
CA ALA A 197 19.44 24.73 -18.28
C ALA A 197 20.17 26.04 -18.65
N GLU A 198 21.39 25.97 -19.18
CA GLU A 198 22.15 27.10 -19.74
C GLU A 198 21.53 27.77 -20.98
N ALA A 199 20.67 27.07 -21.73
CA ALA A 199 19.91 27.63 -22.86
C ALA A 199 18.71 28.48 -22.40
N ARG A 200 18.41 28.52 -21.08
CA ARG A 200 17.42 29.41 -20.46
C ARG A 200 17.87 30.88 -20.39
N LYS A 201 18.48 31.42 -21.46
CA LYS A 201 18.50 32.86 -21.68
C LYS A 201 17.39 33.18 -22.66
N VAL A 202 16.22 33.46 -22.10
CA VAL A 202 14.99 33.96 -22.73
C VAL A 202 15.32 34.69 -24.02
N HIS A 203 14.98 34.08 -25.17
CA HIS A 203 14.78 34.86 -26.38
C HIS A 203 13.59 35.77 -26.05
N GLN A 204 13.87 37.06 -25.85
CA GLN A 204 12.85 38.08 -25.72
C GLN A 204 11.96 37.96 -26.96
N VAL A 205 10.75 37.44 -26.79
CA VAL A 205 9.74 37.41 -27.84
C VAL A 205 9.51 38.86 -28.21
N ALA A 206 9.96 39.25 -29.40
CA ALA A 206 9.67 40.57 -29.93
C ALA A 206 8.15 40.71 -30.04
N ASP A 207 7.60 41.74 -29.41
CA ASP A 207 6.18 42.09 -29.45
C ASP A 207 5.68 42.13 -30.90
N PRO A 208 4.76 41.24 -31.31
CA PRO A 208 4.25 41.19 -32.69
C PRO A 208 3.50 42.47 -33.11
N ARG A 209 3.20 43.38 -32.19
CA ARG A 209 2.46 44.62 -32.45
C ARG A 209 3.35 45.86 -32.65
N ARG A 210 4.67 45.70 -32.76
CA ARG A 210 5.55 46.80 -33.18
C ARG A 210 5.75 46.80 -34.68
N HIS A 211 4.83 47.45 -35.38
CA HIS A 211 5.05 47.97 -36.72
C HIS A 211 4.59 49.43 -36.73
N GLY A 212 5.51 50.36 -36.99
CA GLY A 212 5.24 51.74 -37.44
C GLY A 212 4.61 52.68 -36.44
#